data_AF-A0A7S0HU10-F1
#
_entry.id   AF-A0A7S0HU10-F1
#
_cell.length_a   1.000
_cell.length_b   1.000
_cell.length_c   1.000
_cell.angle_alpha   90.00
_cell.angle_beta   90.00
_cell.angle_gamma   90.00
#
_symmetry.space_group_name_H-M   'P 1'
#
loop_
_entity.id
_entity.type
_entity.pdbx_description
1 polymer ?
#
loop_
_entity_poly.entity_id
_entity_poly.type
_entity_poly.pdbx_seq_one_letter_code
_entity_poly.pdbx_strand_id
1 'polypeptide(L)'
;SSPMPPPSPPPPSPLQPGAVNESVPAKEITLVLKAGGTVEEYEAKADSIKASLRQELQCFSPACVLTVTVKAGSVILTVVATDTSGGASQVESAAVVLQTKALDAMSRVLGVTIE
;
A
#
# COMPACT_ATOMS: atom_id res chain seq x y z
N SER A 1 -6.74 -40.09 -24.81
CA SER A 1 -5.67 -39.09 -24.90
C SER A 1 -5.64 -38.28 -23.62
N SER A 2 -4.64 -38.48 -22.75
CA SER A 2 -4.48 -37.71 -21.51
C SER A 2 -3.66 -36.45 -21.79
N PRO A 3 -4.05 -35.26 -21.30
CA PRO A 3 -3.31 -34.03 -21.50
C PRO A 3 -2.00 -34.04 -20.70
N MET A 4 -0.90 -33.61 -21.34
CA MET A 4 0.42 -33.47 -20.72
C MET A 4 0.37 -32.38 -19.63
N PRO A 5 1.01 -32.58 -18.47
CA PRO A 5 1.13 -31.54 -17.47
C PRO A 5 2.01 -30.37 -17.99
N PRO A 6 1.72 -29.12 -17.60
CA PRO A 6 2.51 -27.96 -18.00
C PRO A 6 3.96 -28.08 -17.50
N PRO A 7 4.94 -27.52 -18.23
CA PRO A 7 6.34 -27.51 -17.81
C PRO A 7 6.50 -26.69 -16.52
N SER A 8 7.31 -27.20 -15.59
CA SER A 8 7.62 -26.52 -14.33
C SER A 8 8.39 -25.21 -14.58
N PRO A 9 8.14 -24.14 -13.79
CA PRO A 9 8.91 -22.90 -13.88
C PRO A 9 10.39 -23.15 -13.52
N PRO A 10 11.34 -22.42 -14.16
CA PRO A 10 12.75 -22.58 -13.89
C PRO A 10 13.09 -22.15 -12.45
N PRO A 11 14.07 -22.81 -11.80
CA PRO A 11 14.54 -22.38 -10.48
C PRO A 11 15.21 -21.00 -10.56
N PRO A 12 15.09 -20.18 -9.49
CA PRO A 12 15.76 -18.88 -9.44
C PRO A 12 17.28 -19.05 -9.51
N SER A 13 17.95 -18.18 -10.26
CA SER A 13 19.40 -18.20 -10.44
C SER A 13 20.15 -18.10 -9.11
N PRO A 14 21.31 -18.79 -8.96
CA PRO A 14 22.14 -18.69 -7.76
C PRO A 14 22.63 -17.26 -7.55
N LEU A 15 22.52 -16.75 -6.32
CA LEU A 15 22.98 -15.42 -5.93
C LEU A 15 24.50 -15.41 -5.80
N GLN A 16 25.15 -14.29 -6.12
CA GLN A 16 26.61 -14.14 -6.03
C GLN A 16 27.12 -14.36 -4.60
N PRO A 17 28.36 -14.87 -4.41
CA PRO A 17 28.98 -14.99 -3.09
C PRO A 17 29.07 -13.61 -2.43
N GLY A 18 28.34 -13.41 -1.32
CA GLY A 18 28.21 -12.13 -0.62
C GLY A 18 26.83 -11.47 -0.73
N ALA A 19 25.94 -11.95 -1.61
CA ALA A 19 24.53 -11.56 -1.63
C ALA A 19 23.75 -12.47 -0.65
N VAL A 20 23.46 -11.94 0.53
CA VAL A 20 22.56 -12.59 1.49
C VAL A 20 21.15 -12.39 0.98
N ASN A 21 20.42 -13.49 0.70
CA ASN A 21 18.97 -13.42 0.56
C ASN A 21 18.39 -13.23 1.97
N GLU A 22 18.42 -11.98 2.42
CA GLU A 22 17.76 -11.59 3.66
C GLU A 22 16.26 -11.56 3.37
N SER A 23 15.54 -12.60 3.84
CA SER A 23 14.09 -12.57 3.91
C SER A 23 13.72 -11.58 5.02
N VAL A 24 13.69 -10.29 4.67
CA VAL A 24 13.23 -9.26 5.59
C VAL A 24 11.73 -9.50 5.80
N PRO A 25 11.24 -9.65 7.04
CA PRO A 25 9.81 -9.72 7.29
C PRO A 25 9.19 -8.38 6.87
N ALA A 26 8.57 -8.36 5.69
CA ALA A 26 7.83 -7.22 5.19
C ALA A 26 6.43 -7.26 5.81
N LYS A 27 6.08 -6.21 6.56
CA LYS A 27 4.75 -6.06 7.14
C LYS A 27 3.90 -5.31 6.12
N GLU A 28 2.84 -5.95 5.62
CA GLU A 28 1.82 -5.28 4.81
C GLU A 28 0.66 -4.82 5.69
N ILE A 29 0.41 -3.51 5.67
CA ILE A 29 -0.73 -2.88 6.32
C ILE A 29 -1.70 -2.45 5.22
N THR A 30 -2.90 -3.02 5.24
CA THR A 30 -3.97 -2.65 4.29
C THR A 30 -5.02 -1.80 4.99
N LEU A 31 -5.31 -0.63 4.40
CA LEU A 31 -6.32 0.32 4.84
C LEU A 31 -7.33 0.49 3.71
N VAL A 32 -8.61 0.42 4.05
CA VAL A 32 -9.70 0.61 3.10
C VAL A 32 -10.44 1.89 3.48
N LEU A 33 -10.37 2.89 2.62
CA LEU A 33 -11.06 4.16 2.76
C LEU A 33 -12.12 4.26 1.68
N LYS A 34 -13.33 4.64 2.08
CA LYS A 34 -14.38 4.96 1.11
C LYS A 34 -14.39 6.47 0.91
N ALA A 35 -14.27 6.89 -0.33
CA ALA A 35 -14.36 8.28 -0.73
C ALA A 35 -15.60 8.53 -1.58
N GLY A 36 -16.10 9.76 -1.52
CA GLY A 36 -17.01 10.33 -2.49
C GLY A 36 -16.25 10.82 -3.74
N GLY A 37 -16.96 10.90 -4.86
CA GLY A 37 -16.41 11.38 -6.14
C GLY A 37 -16.30 10.29 -7.19
N THR A 38 -15.45 10.51 -8.19
CA THR A 38 -15.17 9.55 -9.28
C THR A 38 -13.71 9.12 -9.27
N VAL A 39 -13.43 8.00 -9.96
CA VAL A 39 -12.05 7.51 -10.15
C VAL A 39 -11.18 8.57 -10.85
N GLU A 40 -11.72 9.26 -11.85
CA GLU A 40 -11.01 10.36 -12.53
C GLU A 40 -10.61 11.50 -11.58
N GLU A 41 -11.48 11.88 -10.64
CA GLU A 41 -11.17 12.93 -9.68
C GLU A 41 -10.08 12.49 -8.69
N TYR A 42 -10.08 11.21 -8.32
CA TYR A 42 -8.98 10.61 -7.57
C TYR A 42 -7.68 10.62 -8.38
N GLU A 43 -7.70 10.18 -9.63
CA GLU A 43 -6.50 10.10 -10.48
C GLU A 43 -5.85 11.48 -10.68
N ALA A 44 -6.67 12.53 -10.84
CA ALA A 44 -6.20 13.92 -10.90
C ALA A 44 -5.45 14.37 -9.64
N LYS A 45 -5.75 13.76 -8.48
CA LYS A 45 -5.15 14.08 -7.17
C LYS A 45 -4.29 12.94 -6.62
N ALA A 46 -4.10 11.87 -7.36
CA ALA A 46 -3.57 10.61 -6.83
C ALA A 46 -2.17 10.78 -6.23
N ASP A 47 -1.34 11.62 -6.86
CA ASP A 47 0.00 11.91 -6.37
C ASP A 47 -0.03 12.66 -5.04
N SER A 48 -0.88 13.69 -4.92
CA SER A 48 -1.09 14.44 -3.68
C SER A 48 -1.66 13.55 -2.57
N ILE A 49 -2.62 12.68 -2.89
CA ILE A 49 -3.23 11.75 -1.93
C ILE A 49 -2.20 10.75 -1.44
N LYS A 50 -1.41 10.17 -2.34
CA LYS A 50 -0.30 9.26 -2.01
C LYS A 50 0.75 9.95 -1.15
N ALA A 51 1.10 11.20 -1.45
CA ALA A 51 2.04 11.99 -0.66
C ALA A 51 1.52 12.25 0.76
N SER A 52 0.26 12.70 0.90
CA SER A 52 -0.38 12.89 2.21
C SER A 52 -0.44 11.59 3.01
N LEU A 53 -0.84 10.47 2.38
CA LEU A 53 -0.88 9.15 3.04
C LEU A 53 0.51 8.69 3.48
N ARG A 54 1.56 8.93 2.67
CA ARG A 54 2.94 8.62 3.06
C ARG A 54 3.37 9.43 4.28
N GLN A 55 3.01 10.71 4.35
CA GLN A 55 3.33 11.53 5.52
C GLN A 55 2.60 11.05 6.77
N GLU A 56 1.29 10.82 6.67
CA GLU A 56 0.49 10.39 7.82
C GLU A 56 0.91 8.99 8.31
N LEU A 57 1.19 8.06 7.39
CA LEU A 57 1.64 6.70 7.70
C LEU A 57 3.13 6.63 8.04
N GLN A 58 3.85 7.76 7.97
CA GLN A 58 5.30 7.83 8.07
C GLN A 58 6.03 6.79 7.19
N CYS A 59 5.42 6.48 6.04
CA CYS A 59 5.88 5.45 5.11
C CYS A 59 6.76 6.11 4.04
N PHE A 60 8.08 6.05 4.25
CA PHE A 60 9.07 6.65 3.35
C PHE A 60 9.93 5.58 2.67
N SER A 61 10.09 5.72 1.36
CA SER A 61 11.02 4.90 0.57
C SER A 61 12.48 5.17 0.98
N PRO A 62 13.38 4.16 0.97
CA PRO A 62 13.20 2.79 0.45
C PRO A 62 12.68 1.78 1.47
N ALA A 63 12.58 2.14 2.75
CA ALA A 63 12.18 1.22 3.82
C ALA A 63 10.67 0.92 3.85
N CYS A 64 9.85 1.75 3.19
CA CYS A 64 8.42 1.52 3.08
C CYS A 64 7.89 1.86 1.68
N VAL A 65 7.07 0.97 1.14
CA VAL A 65 6.41 1.13 -0.17
C VAL A 65 4.91 1.31 0.04
N LEU A 66 4.38 2.43 -0.43
CA LEU A 66 2.94 2.72 -0.38
C LEU A 66 2.30 2.56 -1.75
N THR A 67 1.31 1.67 -1.83
CA THR A 67 0.47 1.43 -3.00
C THR A 67 -0.95 1.89 -2.70
N VAL A 68 -1.58 2.61 -3.64
CA VAL A 68 -2.98 3.02 -3.50
C VAL A 68 -3.74 2.59 -4.76
N THR A 69 -4.79 1.82 -4.54
CA THR A 69 -5.66 1.27 -5.59
C THR A 69 -7.06 1.82 -5.41
N VAL A 70 -7.65 2.32 -6.49
CA VAL A 70 -9.02 2.84 -6.48
C VAL A 70 -9.93 1.90 -7.27
N LYS A 71 -11.15 1.64 -6.78
CA LYS A 71 -12.17 0.85 -7.49
C LYS A 71 -13.40 1.72 -7.85
N ALA A 72 -13.96 1.48 -9.03
CA ALA A 72 -15.21 2.11 -9.48
C ALA A 72 -16.46 1.37 -8.93
N GLY A 73 -17.58 2.08 -8.74
CA GLY A 73 -18.84 1.56 -8.17
C GLY A 73 -19.12 2.05 -6.73
N SER A 74 -18.06 2.48 -6.05
CA SER A 74 -17.98 3.33 -4.86
C SER A 74 -16.49 3.62 -4.79
N VAL A 75 -16.03 4.88 -4.74
CA VAL A 75 -14.59 5.21 -4.82
C VAL A 75 -13.90 4.67 -3.59
N ILE A 76 -13.51 3.41 -3.63
CA ILE A 76 -12.90 2.69 -2.52
C ILE A 76 -11.41 2.74 -2.78
N LEU A 77 -10.70 3.50 -1.95
CA LEU A 77 -9.25 3.54 -1.91
C LEU A 77 -8.76 2.42 -1.01
N THR A 78 -8.01 1.50 -1.61
CA THR A 78 -7.24 0.48 -0.90
C THR A 78 -5.80 0.95 -0.83
N VAL A 79 -5.36 1.33 0.36
CA VAL A 79 -3.99 1.76 0.64
C VAL A 79 -3.25 0.58 1.25
N VAL A 80 -2.19 0.12 0.59
CA VAL A 80 -1.31 -0.95 1.07
C VAL A 80 0.06 -0.34 1.35
N ALA A 81 0.46 -0.32 2.61
CA ALA A 81 1.78 0.11 3.02
C ALA A 81 2.61 -1.12 3.38
N THR A 82 3.70 -1.35 2.66
CA THR A 82 4.62 -2.46 2.86
C THR A 82 5.86 -1.92 3.54
N ASP A 83 5.98 -2.15 4.86
CA ASP A 83 7.13 -1.78 5.67
C ASP A 83 8.16 -2.92 5.65
N THR A 84 9.35 -2.64 5.14
CA THR A 84 10.48 -3.59 5.10
C THR A 84 11.49 -3.28 6.19
N SER A 85 11.16 -2.47 7.20
CA SER A 85 12.09 -2.09 8.27
C SER A 85 12.31 -3.20 9.32
N GLY A 86 11.63 -4.34 9.22
CA GLY A 86 11.90 -5.54 10.03
C GLY A 86 11.61 -5.42 11.53
N GLY A 87 10.71 -4.53 11.96
CA GLY A 87 10.41 -4.26 13.38
C GLY A 87 8.93 -3.97 13.69
N ALA A 88 8.65 -3.41 14.88
CA ALA A 88 7.35 -2.85 15.21
C ALA A 88 7.05 -1.70 14.25
N SER A 89 6.23 -1.95 13.22
CA SER A 89 6.03 -1.01 12.13
C SER A 89 5.40 0.27 12.67
N GLN A 90 6.16 1.38 12.67
CA GLN A 90 5.61 2.72 12.89
C GLN A 90 4.44 2.98 11.95
N VAL A 91 4.49 2.40 10.75
CA VAL A 91 3.41 2.39 9.76
C VAL A 91 2.13 1.76 10.30
N GLU A 92 2.21 0.70 11.12
CA GLU A 92 1.04 0.07 11.75
C GLU A 92 0.43 0.99 12.81
N SER A 93 1.27 1.57 13.68
CA SER A 93 0.80 2.54 14.69
C SER A 93 0.18 3.77 14.03
N ALA A 94 0.83 4.29 13.00
CA ALA A 94 0.34 5.40 12.21
C ALA A 94 -0.95 5.05 11.46
N ALA A 95 -1.09 3.83 10.95
CA ALA A 95 -2.32 3.33 10.33
C ALA A 95 -3.48 3.21 11.33
N VAL A 96 -3.22 2.78 12.56
CA VAL A 96 -4.22 2.76 13.64
C VAL A 96 -4.63 4.19 14.01
N VAL A 97 -3.66 5.12 14.09
CA VAL A 97 -3.96 6.54 14.28
C VAL A 97 -4.79 7.07 13.11
N LEU A 98 -4.45 6.72 11.88
CA LEU A 98 -5.18 7.11 10.67
C LEU A 98 -6.63 6.64 10.68
N GLN A 99 -6.88 5.40 11.13
CA GLN A 99 -8.23 4.83 11.24
C GLN A 99 -9.03 5.41 12.41
N THR A 100 -8.35 5.88 13.47
CA THR A 100 -8.99 6.50 14.64
C THR A 100 -9.17 8.01 14.47
N LYS A 101 -8.53 8.62 13.46
CA LYS A 101 -8.76 10.01 13.07
C LYS A 101 -10.16 10.16 12.51
N ALA A 102 -10.77 11.31 12.78
CA ALA A 102 -12.07 11.64 12.21
C ALA A 102 -11.99 11.64 10.67
N LEU A 103 -12.99 11.02 10.02
CA LEU A 103 -13.09 10.97 8.56
C LEU A 103 -13.07 12.37 7.92
N ASP A 104 -13.60 13.40 8.62
CA ASP A 104 -13.52 14.81 8.18
C ASP A 104 -12.08 15.34 8.14
N ALA A 105 -11.26 14.99 9.13
CA ALA A 105 -9.86 15.40 9.16
C ALA A 105 -9.07 14.70 8.04
N MET A 106 -9.33 13.40 7.84
CA MET A 106 -8.77 12.64 6.73
C MET A 106 -9.19 13.20 5.38
N SER A 107 -10.46 13.58 5.24
CA SER A 107 -11.00 14.20 4.04
C SER A 107 -10.29 15.50 3.68
N ARG A 108 -10.00 16.35 4.67
CA ARG A 108 -9.23 17.59 4.48
C ARG A 108 -7.78 17.32 4.10
N VAL A 109 -7.14 16.34 4.73
CA VAL A 109 -5.73 15.99 4.48
C VAL A 109 -5.54 15.40 3.07
N LEU A 110 -6.49 14.57 2.64
CA LEU A 110 -6.45 13.91 1.32
C LEU A 110 -7.06 14.78 0.22
N GLY A 111 -7.82 15.83 0.56
CA GLY A 111 -8.49 16.69 -0.41
C GLY A 111 -9.61 16.00 -1.20
N VAL A 112 -10.18 14.93 -0.61
CA VAL A 112 -11.30 14.14 -1.13
C VAL A 112 -12.31 13.90 -0.03
N THR A 113 -13.60 13.85 -0.34
CA THR A 113 -14.64 13.52 0.64
C THR A 113 -14.49 12.06 1.06
N ILE A 114 -14.37 11.77 2.37
CA ILE A 114 -14.32 10.41 2.91
C ILE A 114 -15.68 10.11 3.58
N GLU A 115 -16.25 8.93 3.34
CA GLU A 115 -17.63 8.54 3.74
C GLU A 115 -17.68 7.24 4.57
#